data_AF-A0A3D6C783-F1
#
_entry.id   AF-A0A3D6C783-F1
#
_cell.length_a   1.000
_cell.length_b   1.000
_cell.length_c   1.000
_cell.angle_alpha   90.00
_cell.angle_beta   90.00
_cell.angle_gamma   90.00
#
_symmetry.space_group_name_H-M   'P 1'
#
loop_
_entity.id
_entity.type
_entity.pdbx_description
1 polymer ?
#
loop_
_entity_poly.entity_id
_entity_poly.type
_entity_poly.pdbx_seq_one_letter_code
_entity_poly.pdbx_strand_id
1 'polypeptide(L)'
;MDYNDKLYKAFLEAMNDLDNFRINYASEHTGLSLEREDPDVRRLIEAMAFFSARTHIAGTKNITSARLRLFQQIFSFLLSPIPSMGILQAEITGHLQDKAEFPRGTEFVLKTDKGDSALYRTMEDLRILPIKQVGAKLILLPTKGYRLMIRFGSMYKRRDEIERLSLHIDYLNDYQNSLYVWDNLKTHVKSAFITFDERVDEETRGTPCTVSFGNKSEKSSKAKTEPLMHPIQESRFYFHFPSQDLFMHIDVPEMSKTWKQFTICLDLSEHWPAKLVVNKDIFVPFAVPVENLKKAAAEPILYDGTRERLPIYHPEKEARYELQEIVGVYKVADGSTTALRPGVLAGGEGSYEVEYPQASGKKNHAINLHYPEAFADPVTIVVDANWIQPAFSDRLNRRITTKAYSRHVPGIK
;
A
#
# COMPACT_ATOMS: atom_id res chain seq x y z
N MET A 1 -5.37 -14.39 23.50
CA MET A 1 -6.25 -15.25 24.33
C MET A 1 -6.44 -16.56 23.60
N ASP A 2 -6.01 -17.65 24.21
CA ASP A 2 -6.14 -19.00 23.66
C ASP A 2 -7.62 -19.38 23.50
N TYR A 3 -7.97 -20.17 22.49
CA TYR A 3 -9.34 -20.60 22.22
C TYR A 3 -9.93 -21.35 23.43
N ASN A 4 -9.09 -22.13 24.11
CA ASN A 4 -9.45 -22.86 25.32
C ASN A 4 -9.81 -21.93 26.49
N ASP A 5 -9.13 -20.79 26.61
CA ASP A 5 -9.39 -19.80 27.67
C ASP A 5 -10.76 -19.11 27.48
N LYS A 6 -11.09 -18.75 26.23
CA LYS A 6 -12.42 -18.20 25.91
C LYS A 6 -13.54 -19.21 26.13
N LEU A 7 -13.33 -20.47 25.73
CA LEU A 7 -14.32 -21.53 25.91
C LEU A 7 -14.54 -21.83 27.40
N TYR A 8 -13.47 -21.90 28.18
CA TYR A 8 -13.55 -22.12 29.62
C TYR A 8 -14.30 -20.98 30.32
N LYS A 9 -14.01 -19.72 29.95
CA LYS A 9 -14.72 -18.56 30.50
C LYS A 9 -16.22 -18.61 30.19
N ALA A 10 -16.60 -18.88 28.93
CA ALA A 10 -18.01 -18.99 28.54
C ALA A 10 -18.72 -20.16 29.23
N PHE A 11 -18.01 -21.27 29.48
CA PHE A 11 -18.54 -22.38 30.27
C PHE A 11 -18.81 -21.97 31.73
N LEU A 12 -17.87 -21.27 32.37
CA LEU A 12 -18.06 -20.77 33.74
C LEU A 12 -19.22 -19.78 33.83
N GLU A 13 -19.35 -18.88 32.84
CA GLU A 13 -20.49 -17.97 32.75
C GLU A 13 -21.81 -18.74 32.66
N ALA A 14 -21.91 -19.74 31.77
CA ALA A 14 -23.11 -20.57 31.64
C ALA A 14 -23.47 -21.34 32.93
N MET A 15 -22.46 -21.84 33.67
CA MET A 15 -22.68 -22.50 34.96
C MET A 15 -23.16 -21.53 36.03
N ASN A 16 -22.57 -20.33 36.07
CA ASN A 16 -22.98 -19.28 37.01
C ASN A 16 -24.41 -18.79 36.74
N ASP A 17 -24.78 -18.63 35.47
CA ASP A 17 -26.15 -18.25 35.08
C ASP A 17 -27.17 -19.30 35.52
N LEU A 18 -26.82 -20.59 35.41
CA LEU A 18 -27.66 -21.69 35.87
C LEU A 18 -27.81 -21.70 37.40
N ASP A 19 -26.73 -21.45 38.14
CA ASP A 19 -26.79 -21.34 39.60
C ASP A 19 -27.62 -20.12 40.04
N ASN A 20 -27.45 -18.97 39.40
CA ASN A 20 -28.26 -17.77 39.63
C ASN A 20 -29.75 -18.02 39.35
N PHE A 21 -30.08 -18.70 38.24
CA PHE A 21 -31.45 -19.08 37.92
C PHE A 21 -32.07 -19.92 39.03
N ARG A 22 -31.34 -20.90 39.58
CA ARG A 22 -31.84 -21.76 40.65
C ARG A 22 -32.10 -21.00 41.95
N ILE A 23 -31.20 -20.09 42.31
CA ILE A 23 -31.36 -19.22 43.49
C ILE A 23 -32.62 -18.38 43.34
N ASN A 24 -32.81 -17.73 42.18
CA ASN A 24 -33.99 -16.92 41.92
C ASN A 24 -35.27 -17.76 41.94
N TYR A 25 -35.27 -18.91 41.25
CA TYR A 25 -36.42 -19.80 41.19
C TYR A 25 -36.87 -20.29 42.58
N ALA A 26 -35.92 -20.70 43.42
CA ALA A 26 -36.19 -21.14 44.78
C ALA A 26 -36.73 -20.01 45.67
N SER A 27 -36.31 -18.77 45.43
CA SER A 27 -36.83 -17.60 46.14
C SER A 27 -38.28 -17.26 45.76
N GLU A 28 -38.65 -17.50 44.50
CA GLU A 28 -40.00 -17.22 43.96
C GLU A 28 -41.00 -18.33 44.25
N HIS A 29 -40.55 -19.59 44.38
CA HIS A 29 -41.39 -20.77 44.54
C HIS A 29 -41.02 -21.55 45.81
N THR A 30 -41.40 -21.01 46.96
CA THR A 30 -41.18 -21.64 48.27
C THR A 30 -41.89 -22.99 48.37
N GLY A 31 -41.10 -24.08 48.41
CA GLY A 31 -41.58 -25.47 48.49
C GLY A 31 -41.20 -26.36 47.30
N LEU A 32 -40.70 -25.78 46.20
CA LEU A 32 -40.17 -26.49 45.05
C LEU A 32 -38.65 -26.25 44.96
N SER A 33 -37.89 -26.87 45.85
CA SER A 33 -36.43 -26.78 45.81
C SER A 33 -35.87 -27.61 44.65
N LEU A 34 -35.19 -26.98 43.70
CA LEU A 34 -34.41 -27.66 42.66
C LEU A 34 -33.07 -28.14 43.22
N GLU A 35 -33.10 -28.97 44.26
CA GLU A 35 -31.89 -29.49 44.91
C GLU A 35 -31.18 -30.56 44.07
N ARG A 36 -29.87 -30.68 44.31
CA ARG A 36 -28.93 -31.41 43.46
C ARG A 36 -28.64 -32.78 44.08
N GLU A 37 -29.44 -33.80 43.78
CA GLU A 37 -29.28 -35.11 44.43
C GLU A 37 -28.49 -36.15 43.63
N ASP A 38 -28.21 -35.94 42.33
CA ASP A 38 -27.56 -36.96 41.51
C ASP A 38 -26.23 -36.46 40.87
N PRO A 39 -25.08 -37.08 41.19
CA PRO A 39 -23.79 -36.81 40.55
C PRO A 39 -23.79 -36.95 39.02
N ASP A 40 -24.55 -37.90 38.46
CA ASP A 40 -24.65 -38.12 37.03
C ASP A 40 -25.52 -37.05 36.35
N VAL A 41 -26.60 -36.59 37.00
CA VAL A 41 -27.35 -35.40 36.53
C VAL A 41 -26.48 -34.16 36.55
N ARG A 42 -25.63 -33.99 37.57
CA ARG A 42 -24.64 -32.90 37.61
C ARG A 42 -23.69 -32.94 36.42
N ARG A 43 -23.13 -34.11 36.10
CA ARG A 43 -22.24 -34.29 34.94
C ARG A 43 -22.94 -33.98 33.62
N LEU A 44 -24.22 -34.37 33.49
CA LEU A 44 -25.03 -34.04 32.31
C LEU A 44 -25.26 -32.53 32.18
N ILE A 45 -25.55 -31.82 33.27
CA ILE A 45 -25.70 -30.36 33.27
C ILE A 45 -24.39 -29.67 32.88
N GLU A 46 -23.26 -30.11 33.43
CA GLU A 46 -21.94 -29.58 33.09
C GLU A 46 -21.61 -29.84 31.61
N ALA A 47 -21.90 -31.04 31.09
CA ALA A 47 -21.74 -31.34 29.66
C ALA A 47 -22.64 -30.44 28.79
N MET A 48 -23.90 -30.24 29.19
CA MET A 48 -24.86 -29.38 28.47
C MET A 48 -24.42 -27.92 28.47
N ALA A 49 -23.96 -27.39 29.61
CA ALA A 49 -23.40 -26.05 29.72
C ALA A 49 -22.16 -25.89 28.81
N PHE A 50 -21.28 -26.89 28.77
CA PHE A 50 -20.11 -26.88 27.89
C PHE A 50 -20.50 -26.91 26.40
N PHE A 51 -21.45 -27.76 26.00
CA PHE A 51 -22.00 -27.78 24.65
C PHE A 51 -22.65 -26.45 24.26
N SER A 52 -23.39 -25.83 25.19
CA SER A 52 -24.07 -24.56 24.98
C SER A 52 -23.05 -23.42 24.80
N ALA A 53 -22.03 -23.36 25.66
CA ALA A 53 -20.93 -22.40 25.54
C ALA A 53 -20.18 -22.56 24.20
N ARG A 54 -19.87 -23.80 23.80
CA ARG A 54 -19.20 -24.09 22.53
C ARG A 54 -20.06 -23.68 21.33
N THR A 55 -21.36 -23.97 21.38
CA THR A 55 -22.33 -23.61 20.32
C THR A 55 -22.49 -22.10 20.24
N HIS A 56 -22.60 -21.42 21.37
CA HIS A 56 -22.67 -19.96 21.44
C HIS A 56 -21.42 -19.32 20.82
N ILE A 57 -20.22 -19.73 21.24
CA ILE A 57 -18.95 -19.22 20.67
C ILE A 57 -18.89 -19.47 19.16
N ALA A 58 -19.24 -20.67 18.71
CA ALA A 58 -19.26 -21.01 17.28
C ALA A 58 -20.29 -20.16 16.52
N GLY A 59 -21.48 -19.98 17.08
CA GLY A 59 -22.57 -19.17 16.52
C GLY A 59 -22.18 -17.71 16.39
N THR A 60 -21.68 -17.08 17.47
CA THR A 60 -21.21 -15.69 17.45
C THR A 60 -20.08 -15.52 16.43
N LYS A 61 -19.12 -16.46 16.38
CA LYS A 61 -18.04 -16.42 15.39
C LYS A 61 -18.58 -16.49 13.96
N ASN A 62 -19.54 -17.36 13.68
CA ASN A 62 -20.17 -17.49 12.37
C ASN A 62 -20.94 -16.22 11.97
N ILE A 63 -21.68 -15.61 12.91
CA ILE A 63 -22.41 -14.35 12.67
C ILE A 63 -21.44 -13.22 12.34
N THR A 64 -20.37 -13.06 13.12
CA THR A 64 -19.33 -12.05 12.85
C THR A 64 -18.66 -12.30 11.51
N SER A 65 -18.37 -13.56 11.20
CA SER A 65 -17.81 -13.97 9.91
C SER A 65 -18.71 -13.59 8.73
N ALA A 66 -20.00 -13.88 8.84
CA ALA A 66 -20.99 -13.54 7.81
C ALA A 66 -21.11 -12.02 7.61
N ARG A 67 -21.15 -11.24 8.70
CA ARG A 67 -21.16 -9.77 8.64
C ARG A 67 -19.94 -9.22 7.91
N LEU A 68 -18.75 -9.73 8.23
CA LEU A 68 -17.51 -9.31 7.58
C LEU A 68 -17.48 -9.70 6.10
N ARG A 69 -17.93 -10.91 5.73
CA ARG A 69 -18.03 -11.32 4.31
C ARG A 69 -18.94 -10.38 3.52
N LEU A 70 -20.12 -10.05 4.04
CA LEU A 70 -21.03 -9.11 3.38
C LEU A 70 -20.40 -7.71 3.23
N PHE A 71 -19.73 -7.22 4.28
CA PHE A 71 -19.05 -5.93 4.23
C PHE A 71 -17.91 -5.92 3.20
N GLN A 72 -17.14 -7.01 3.09
CA GLN A 72 -16.02 -7.14 2.14
C GLN A 72 -16.46 -7.13 0.68
N GLN A 73 -17.67 -7.59 0.37
CA GLN A 73 -18.20 -7.57 -1.00
C GLN A 73 -18.45 -6.14 -1.50
N ILE A 74 -18.69 -5.19 -0.58
CA ILE A 74 -18.99 -3.78 -0.93
C ILE A 74 -17.79 -2.87 -0.67
N PHE A 75 -17.09 -3.10 0.45
CA PHE A 75 -16.02 -2.24 0.95
C PHE A 75 -14.73 -3.04 1.18
N SER A 76 -14.30 -3.83 0.18
CA SER A 76 -13.05 -4.61 0.23
C SER A 76 -11.88 -3.74 0.70
N PHE A 77 -11.76 -2.54 0.12
CA PHE A 77 -10.72 -1.56 0.38
C PHE A 77 -10.62 -1.04 1.82
N LEU A 78 -11.63 -1.26 2.68
CA LEU A 78 -11.56 -0.91 4.10
C LEU A 78 -10.95 -2.03 4.96
N LEU A 79 -11.08 -3.27 4.51
CA LEU A 79 -10.65 -4.46 5.25
C LEU A 79 -9.36 -5.06 4.68
N SER A 80 -9.05 -4.82 3.41
CA SER A 80 -7.81 -5.26 2.81
C SER A 80 -6.61 -4.64 3.54
N PRO A 81 -5.55 -5.42 3.82
CA PRO A 81 -4.33 -4.88 4.42
C PRO A 81 -3.72 -3.82 3.49
N ILE A 82 -3.11 -2.82 4.10
CA ILE A 82 -2.36 -1.78 3.38
C ILE A 82 -0.95 -2.33 3.15
N PRO A 83 -0.43 -2.34 1.92
CA PRO A 83 0.92 -2.77 1.65
C PRO A 83 1.93 -1.85 2.35
N SER A 84 3.11 -2.36 2.67
CA SER A 84 4.21 -1.47 3.07
C SER A 84 4.59 -0.57 1.91
N MET A 85 4.83 0.71 2.18
CA MET A 85 5.18 1.72 1.19
C MET A 85 6.48 2.41 1.58
N GLY A 86 7.11 3.07 0.62
CA GLY A 86 8.31 3.86 0.86
C GLY A 86 8.66 4.75 -0.32
N ILE A 87 9.68 5.58 -0.15
CA ILE A 87 10.27 6.36 -1.23
C ILE A 87 11.54 5.66 -1.68
N LEU A 88 11.63 5.33 -2.96
CA LEU A 88 12.83 4.77 -3.58
C LEU A 88 13.55 5.89 -4.35
N GLN A 89 14.79 6.17 -3.97
CA GLN A 89 15.67 7.07 -4.71
C GLN A 89 16.61 6.25 -5.59
N ALA A 90 16.75 6.65 -6.86
CA ALA A 90 17.78 6.13 -7.74
C ALA A 90 19.06 6.98 -7.66
N GLU A 91 20.19 6.33 -7.37
CA GLU A 91 21.50 6.96 -7.37
C GLU A 91 22.23 6.73 -8.69
N ILE A 92 22.61 7.83 -9.36
CA ILE A 92 23.33 7.73 -10.63
C ILE A 92 24.81 7.48 -10.35
N THR A 93 25.36 6.45 -10.98
CA THR A 93 26.79 6.19 -11.08
C THR A 93 27.33 6.77 -12.40
N GLY A 94 28.66 6.94 -12.52
CA GLY A 94 29.27 7.64 -13.67
C GLY A 94 29.08 7.00 -15.05
N HIS A 95 28.37 5.88 -15.14
CA HIS A 95 28.16 5.12 -16.36
C HIS A 95 26.81 5.38 -17.06
N LEU A 96 25.89 6.12 -16.45
CA LEU A 96 24.61 6.43 -17.10
C LEU A 96 24.81 7.46 -18.22
N GLN A 97 24.73 7.01 -19.47
CA GLN A 97 24.91 7.87 -20.65
C GLN A 97 23.59 8.50 -21.11
N ASP A 98 22.50 7.72 -21.12
CA ASP A 98 21.20 8.13 -21.63
C ASP A 98 20.16 8.28 -20.52
N LYS A 99 19.03 8.92 -20.85
CA LYS A 99 17.87 9.00 -19.95
C LYS A 99 17.32 7.60 -19.71
N ALA A 100 16.88 7.32 -18.49
CA ALA A 100 16.23 6.05 -18.14
C ALA A 100 14.80 6.30 -17.69
N GLU A 101 13.87 5.48 -18.18
CA GLU A 101 12.45 5.59 -17.88
C GLU A 101 11.91 4.27 -17.32
N PHE A 102 11.32 4.37 -16.13
CA PHE A 102 10.68 3.29 -15.41
C PHE A 102 9.20 3.63 -15.26
N PRO A 103 8.33 3.03 -16.09
CA PRO A 103 6.90 3.21 -15.99
C PRO A 103 6.37 2.83 -14.60
N ARG A 104 5.22 3.38 -14.21
CA ARG A 104 4.42 2.91 -13.08
C ARG A 104 4.24 1.39 -13.16
N GLY A 105 4.29 0.74 -12.00
CA GLY A 105 4.21 -0.70 -11.88
C GLY A 105 5.53 -1.43 -12.16
N THR A 106 6.63 -0.71 -12.43
CA THR A 106 7.95 -1.33 -12.55
C THR A 106 8.34 -1.98 -11.22
N GLU A 107 8.71 -3.25 -11.28
CA GLU A 107 9.06 -4.06 -10.12
C GLU A 107 10.55 -3.97 -9.76
N PHE A 108 10.82 -3.83 -8.47
CA PHE A 108 12.12 -3.76 -7.83
C PHE A 108 12.19 -4.80 -6.71
N VAL A 109 13.31 -5.53 -6.64
CA VAL A 109 13.58 -6.44 -5.53
C VAL A 109 14.36 -5.70 -4.47
N LEU A 110 13.78 -5.61 -3.27
CA LEU A 110 14.44 -5.19 -2.05
C LEU A 110 14.99 -6.43 -1.36
N LYS A 111 16.28 -6.43 -1.02
CA LYS A 111 16.96 -7.52 -0.29
C LYS A 111 17.55 -7.02 1.00
N THR A 112 17.31 -7.75 2.09
CA THR A 112 17.99 -7.53 3.38
C THR A 112 19.38 -8.15 3.36
N ASP A 113 20.19 -7.75 4.33
CA ASP A 113 21.49 -8.34 4.66
C ASP A 113 21.46 -9.85 4.91
N LYS A 114 20.36 -10.38 5.46
CA LYS A 114 20.16 -11.82 5.75
C LYS A 114 19.61 -12.63 4.58
N GLY A 115 19.50 -12.03 3.39
CA GLY A 115 19.07 -12.70 2.16
C GLY A 115 17.55 -12.77 1.97
N ASP A 116 16.75 -12.17 2.87
CA ASP A 116 15.32 -12.05 2.65
C ASP A 116 15.05 -11.06 1.53
N SER A 117 14.09 -11.36 0.65
CA SER A 117 13.75 -10.49 -0.47
C SER A 117 12.26 -10.25 -0.57
N ALA A 118 11.88 -9.03 -0.95
CA ALA A 118 10.52 -8.68 -1.29
C ALA A 118 10.48 -7.84 -2.57
N LEU A 119 9.35 -7.93 -3.26
CA LEU A 119 9.09 -7.20 -4.48
C LEU A 119 8.29 -5.93 -4.15
N TYR A 120 8.76 -4.80 -4.67
CA TYR A 120 8.07 -3.53 -4.61
C TYR A 120 7.84 -3.04 -6.03
N ARG A 121 6.74 -2.34 -6.28
CA ARG A 121 6.47 -1.72 -7.57
C ARG A 121 6.35 -0.21 -7.44
N THR A 122 6.70 0.52 -8.50
CA THR A 122 6.52 1.97 -8.54
C THR A 122 5.04 2.35 -8.63
N MET A 123 4.63 3.36 -7.87
CA MET A 123 3.27 3.91 -7.94
C MET A 123 3.11 4.93 -9.07
N GLU A 124 4.22 5.44 -9.60
CA GLU A 124 4.28 6.47 -10.63
C GLU A 124 5.40 6.20 -11.63
N ASP A 125 5.37 6.91 -12.75
CA ASP A 125 6.47 6.94 -13.72
C ASP A 125 7.70 7.65 -13.12
N LEU A 126 8.84 6.95 -13.14
CA LEU A 126 10.14 7.45 -12.73
C LEU A 126 11.01 7.69 -13.96
N ARG A 127 11.37 8.95 -14.18
CA ARG A 127 12.31 9.39 -15.21
C ARG A 127 13.61 9.82 -14.56
N ILE A 128 14.72 9.27 -15.05
CA ILE A 128 16.06 9.52 -14.53
C ILE A 128 16.90 10.17 -15.61
N LEU A 129 17.44 11.33 -15.28
CA LEU A 129 18.36 12.08 -16.12
C LEU A 129 19.79 11.85 -15.61
N PRO A 130 20.81 11.72 -16.47
CA PRO A 130 22.20 11.50 -16.08
C PRO A 130 22.86 12.80 -15.55
N ILE A 131 22.34 13.29 -14.43
CA ILE A 131 22.77 14.48 -13.71
C ILE A 131 22.87 14.18 -12.22
N LYS A 132 23.72 14.92 -11.51
CA LYS A 132 23.83 14.87 -10.06
C LYS A 132 23.57 16.24 -9.48
N GLN A 133 22.91 16.27 -8.33
CA GLN A 133 22.82 17.50 -7.56
C GLN A 133 24.19 17.81 -6.94
N VAL A 134 24.72 18.99 -7.28
CA VAL A 134 26.03 19.48 -6.83
C VAL A 134 25.89 20.23 -5.51
N GLY A 135 24.78 20.95 -5.32
CA GLY A 135 24.47 21.57 -4.04
C GLY A 135 23.24 22.45 -4.08
N ALA A 136 22.73 22.80 -2.90
CA ALA A 136 21.71 23.81 -2.72
C ALA A 136 22.25 24.96 -1.86
N LYS A 137 21.92 26.20 -2.19
CA LYS A 137 22.32 27.39 -1.44
C LYS A 137 21.18 28.41 -1.42
N LEU A 138 21.11 29.17 -0.33
CA LEU A 138 20.20 30.29 -0.16
C LEU A 138 21.02 31.59 -0.18
N ILE A 139 20.58 32.60 -0.93
CA ILE A 139 21.13 33.96 -0.89
C ILE A 139 20.01 34.96 -0.58
N LEU A 140 20.36 36.08 0.04
CA LEU A 140 19.44 37.17 0.28
C LEU A 140 19.32 38.02 -1.00
N LEU A 141 18.11 38.44 -1.36
CA LEU A 141 17.88 39.37 -2.46
C LEU A 141 17.81 40.82 -1.93
N PRO A 142 18.15 41.84 -2.75
CA PRO A 142 18.02 43.24 -2.38
C PRO A 142 16.58 43.65 -1.98
N THR A 143 15.59 42.92 -2.50
CA THR A 143 14.16 43.09 -2.21
C THR A 143 13.69 42.45 -0.90
N LYS A 144 14.63 42.12 0.02
CA LYS A 144 14.40 41.40 1.30
C LYS A 144 13.86 39.97 1.16
N GLY A 145 13.65 39.48 -0.06
CA GLY A 145 13.36 38.07 -0.34
C GLY A 145 14.61 37.21 -0.30
N TYR A 146 14.45 35.92 -0.61
CA TYR A 146 15.57 34.99 -0.72
C TYR A 146 15.57 34.32 -2.08
N ARG A 147 16.75 33.94 -2.59
CA ARG A 147 16.88 33.10 -3.78
C ARG A 147 17.48 31.77 -3.41
N LEU A 148 16.72 30.71 -3.62
CA LEU A 148 17.13 29.32 -3.44
C LEU A 148 17.71 28.80 -4.76
N MET A 149 18.98 28.44 -4.76
CA MET A 149 19.71 27.92 -5.90
C MET A 149 19.98 26.44 -5.73
N ILE A 150 19.41 25.61 -6.61
CA ILE A 150 19.63 24.16 -6.65
C ILE A 150 20.45 23.86 -7.91
N ARG A 151 21.70 23.43 -7.71
CA ARG A 151 22.67 23.21 -8.79
C ARG A 151 22.74 21.75 -9.16
N PHE A 152 22.64 21.48 -10.45
CA PHE A 152 22.83 20.16 -11.05
C PHE A 152 24.00 20.18 -12.03
N GLY A 153 24.75 19.09 -12.06
CA GLY A 153 25.88 18.91 -12.96
C GLY A 153 25.79 17.58 -13.67
N SER A 154 26.20 17.56 -14.94
CA SER A 154 26.44 16.33 -15.69
C SER A 154 27.94 16.09 -15.89
N MET A 155 28.30 14.82 -16.10
CA MET A 155 29.67 14.43 -16.39
C MET A 155 30.14 14.93 -17.77
N TYR A 156 29.23 14.91 -18.75
CA TYR A 156 29.50 15.31 -20.14
C TYR A 156 28.62 16.49 -20.54
N LYS A 157 28.98 17.19 -21.63
CA LYS A 157 28.09 18.20 -22.23
C LYS A 157 26.90 17.50 -22.87
N ARG A 158 25.70 18.02 -22.63
CA ARG A 158 24.44 17.42 -23.06
C ARG A 158 23.60 18.41 -23.86
N ARG A 159 22.72 17.88 -24.71
CA ARG A 159 21.65 18.61 -25.41
C ARG A 159 20.27 18.12 -24.99
N ASP A 160 20.22 17.27 -23.98
CA ASP A 160 18.98 16.68 -23.51
C ASP A 160 18.05 17.73 -22.92
N GLU A 161 16.78 17.60 -23.28
CA GLU A 161 15.70 18.33 -22.63
C GLU A 161 15.48 17.81 -21.22
N ILE A 162 15.38 18.74 -20.26
CA ILE A 162 15.09 18.43 -18.86
C ILE A 162 13.60 18.10 -18.70
N GLU A 163 12.72 18.83 -19.40
CA GLU A 163 11.26 18.79 -19.25
C GLU A 163 10.87 18.93 -17.77
N ARG A 164 10.24 17.91 -17.16
CA ARG A 164 9.81 17.95 -15.76
C ARG A 164 10.83 17.31 -14.83
N LEU A 165 11.43 18.12 -13.96
CA LEU A 165 12.26 17.64 -12.85
C LEU A 165 11.42 17.52 -11.58
N SER A 166 11.43 16.35 -10.94
CA SER A 166 10.71 16.10 -9.68
C SER A 166 11.70 15.90 -8.55
N LEU A 167 11.50 16.62 -7.45
CA LEU A 167 12.33 16.57 -6.24
C LEU A 167 11.44 16.19 -5.06
N HIS A 168 11.75 15.07 -4.41
CA HIS A 168 11.15 14.74 -3.13
C HIS A 168 11.79 15.60 -2.04
N ILE A 169 10.98 16.13 -1.13
CA ILE A 169 11.44 16.99 -0.04
C ILE A 169 11.64 16.13 1.20
N ASP A 170 12.90 15.95 1.58
CA ASP A 170 13.27 15.15 2.75
C ASP A 170 14.27 15.89 3.65
N TYR A 171 13.80 16.36 4.80
CA TYR A 171 14.61 17.03 5.79
C TYR A 171 14.94 16.09 6.95
N LEU A 172 16.18 15.58 6.95
CA LEU A 172 16.73 14.74 8.01
C LEU A 172 15.93 13.44 8.26
N ASN A 173 15.25 12.90 7.24
CA ASN A 173 14.36 11.74 7.35
C ASN A 173 13.23 11.94 8.37
N ASP A 174 12.85 13.19 8.65
CA ASP A 174 11.78 13.53 9.59
C ASP A 174 10.59 14.16 8.87
N TYR A 175 9.45 13.48 8.93
CA TYR A 175 8.24 13.89 8.20
C TYR A 175 7.77 15.30 8.58
N GLN A 176 7.80 15.67 9.86
CA GLN A 176 7.29 16.97 10.32
C GLN A 176 8.14 18.12 9.77
N ASN A 177 9.46 17.95 9.81
CA ASN A 177 10.38 18.93 9.24
C ASN A 177 10.30 18.97 7.70
N SER A 178 10.19 17.81 7.03
CA SER A 178 9.99 17.74 5.58
C SER A 178 8.71 18.46 5.15
N LEU A 179 7.61 18.24 5.88
CA LEU A 179 6.34 18.92 5.66
C LEU A 179 6.47 20.43 5.89
N TYR A 180 7.18 20.84 6.95
CA TYR A 180 7.44 22.25 7.23
C TYR A 180 8.19 22.92 6.06
N VAL A 181 9.25 22.28 5.54
CA VAL A 181 9.98 22.79 4.37
C VAL A 181 9.08 22.85 3.14
N TRP A 182 8.34 21.78 2.88
CA TRP A 182 7.46 21.68 1.72
C TRP A 182 6.36 22.75 1.73
N ASP A 183 5.71 22.99 2.87
CA ASP A 183 4.67 24.01 3.02
C ASP A 183 5.22 25.43 2.85
N ASN A 184 6.41 25.69 3.37
CA ASN A 184 7.09 26.97 3.16
C ASN A 184 7.50 27.18 1.70
N LEU A 185 7.95 26.14 0.99
CA LEU A 185 8.21 26.21 -0.45
C LEU A 185 6.92 26.51 -1.21
N LYS A 186 5.83 25.80 -0.90
CA LYS A 186 4.53 25.98 -1.54
C LYS A 186 3.96 27.38 -1.34
N THR A 187 4.14 27.96 -0.15
CA THR A 187 3.57 29.27 0.22
C THR A 187 4.42 30.45 -0.25
N HIS A 188 5.75 30.30 -0.27
CA HIS A 188 6.65 31.44 -0.43
C HIS A 188 7.36 31.53 -1.80
N VAL A 189 7.29 30.51 -2.66
CA VAL A 189 7.83 30.59 -4.02
C VAL A 189 7.00 31.58 -4.86
N LYS A 190 7.64 32.66 -5.32
CA LYS A 190 7.03 33.69 -6.17
C LYS A 190 7.29 33.45 -7.65
N SER A 191 8.49 33.03 -7.99
CA SER A 191 8.90 32.74 -9.36
C SER A 191 10.02 31.70 -9.38
N ALA A 192 10.13 30.99 -10.49
CA ALA A 192 11.18 30.02 -10.74
C ALA A 192 11.79 30.25 -12.11
N PHE A 193 13.10 30.07 -12.22
CA PHE A 193 13.81 30.14 -13.49
C PHE A 193 15.03 29.22 -13.51
N ILE A 194 15.53 28.95 -14.70
CA ILE A 194 16.71 28.11 -14.93
C ILE A 194 17.82 28.90 -15.63
N THR A 195 19.06 28.63 -15.25
CA THR A 195 20.29 29.15 -15.88
C THR A 195 21.25 28.01 -16.19
N PHE A 196 22.09 28.17 -17.22
CA PHE A 196 22.98 27.12 -17.72
C PHE A 196 24.41 27.64 -17.78
N ASP A 197 25.37 26.87 -17.27
CA ASP A 197 26.81 27.14 -17.31
C ASP A 197 27.25 28.54 -16.82
N GLU A 198 26.37 29.27 -16.13
CA GLU A 198 26.59 30.63 -15.61
C GLU A 198 26.64 30.63 -14.08
N ARG A 199 27.34 31.63 -13.51
CA ARG A 199 27.27 31.90 -12.07
C ARG A 199 26.02 32.72 -11.80
N VAL A 200 25.22 32.25 -10.87
CA VAL A 200 24.00 32.94 -10.43
C VAL A 200 24.34 33.88 -9.28
N ASP A 201 23.86 35.11 -9.42
CA ASP A 201 23.86 36.16 -8.41
C ASP A 201 22.42 36.69 -8.16
N GLU A 202 22.32 37.80 -7.43
CA GLU A 202 21.06 38.43 -7.04
C GLU A 202 20.31 39.08 -8.23
N GLU A 203 21.01 39.49 -9.29
CA GLU A 203 20.43 40.17 -10.45
C GLU A 203 20.17 39.24 -11.64
N THR A 204 20.76 38.03 -11.59
CA THR A 204 20.66 37.03 -12.65
C THR A 204 19.20 36.75 -13.00
N ARG A 205 18.89 36.75 -14.30
CA ARG A 205 17.61 36.36 -14.86
C ARG A 205 17.82 35.19 -15.81
N GLY A 206 17.02 34.15 -15.64
CA GLY A 206 17.05 32.97 -16.51
C GLY A 206 15.74 32.75 -17.26
N THR A 207 15.62 31.57 -17.85
CA THR A 207 14.39 31.16 -18.53
C THR A 207 13.34 30.76 -17.49
N PRO A 208 12.12 31.31 -17.51
CA PRO A 208 11.10 31.01 -16.50
C PRO A 208 10.69 29.54 -16.51
N CYS A 209 10.40 28.99 -15.33
CA CYS A 209 9.92 27.62 -15.14
C CYS A 209 8.60 27.65 -14.36
N THR A 210 7.77 26.63 -14.54
CA THR A 210 6.55 26.46 -13.74
C THR A 210 6.83 25.51 -12.58
N VAL A 211 6.37 25.85 -11.38
CA VAL A 211 6.50 25.01 -10.19
C VAL A 211 5.13 24.49 -9.79
N SER A 212 5.06 23.20 -9.47
CA SER A 212 3.88 22.57 -8.87
C SER A 212 4.27 21.64 -7.73
N PHE A 213 3.31 21.32 -6.85
CA PHE A 213 3.53 20.53 -5.64
C PHE A 213 2.49 19.42 -5.53
N GLY A 214 2.80 18.35 -4.79
CA GLY A 214 1.92 17.21 -4.57
C GLY A 214 2.33 15.97 -5.38
N ASN A 215 1.50 14.94 -5.35
CA ASN A 215 1.72 13.70 -6.11
C ASN A 215 1.47 13.92 -7.63
N LYS A 216 2.25 13.26 -8.50
CA LYS A 216 2.08 13.37 -9.97
C LYS A 216 0.74 12.82 -10.49
N SER A 217 0.10 11.94 -9.72
CA SER A 217 -1.15 11.25 -10.06
C SER A 217 -2.28 12.21 -10.39
N GLU A 218 -2.41 13.35 -9.69
CA GLU A 218 -3.55 14.27 -9.88
C GLU A 218 -3.68 14.85 -11.30
N LYS A 219 -2.58 14.93 -12.08
CA LYS A 219 -2.59 15.52 -13.43
C LYS A 219 -2.30 14.52 -14.56
N SER A 220 -1.84 13.31 -14.24
CA SER A 220 -1.39 12.31 -15.23
C SER A 220 -2.36 11.14 -15.45
N SER A 221 -3.55 11.16 -14.81
CA SER A 221 -4.66 10.20 -14.98
C SER A 221 -5.31 10.22 -16.39
N LYS A 222 -4.51 10.31 -17.45
CA LYS A 222 -4.92 9.98 -18.83
C LYS A 222 -4.77 8.48 -19.14
N ALA A 223 -4.26 7.68 -18.21
CA ALA A 223 -4.32 6.22 -18.32
C ALA A 223 -5.78 5.76 -18.07
N LYS A 224 -6.57 5.68 -19.14
CA LYS A 224 -7.99 5.25 -19.20
C LYS A 224 -8.28 3.83 -18.66
N THR A 225 -7.33 3.16 -18.00
CA THR A 225 -7.34 1.71 -17.80
C THR A 225 -7.32 1.25 -16.35
N GLU A 226 -7.13 2.15 -15.37
CA GLU A 226 -7.20 1.78 -13.96
C GLU A 226 -8.56 2.16 -13.34
N PRO A 227 -9.14 1.28 -12.49
CA PRO A 227 -10.36 1.61 -11.79
C PRO A 227 -10.12 2.81 -10.88
N LEU A 228 -11.05 3.78 -10.93
CA LEU A 228 -11.07 4.92 -10.01
C LEU A 228 -10.99 4.40 -8.57
N MET A 229 -9.99 4.86 -7.83
CA MET A 229 -9.85 4.53 -6.41
C MET A 229 -11.00 5.17 -5.65
N HIS A 230 -11.58 4.44 -4.69
CA HIS A 230 -12.68 4.99 -3.90
C HIS A 230 -12.16 6.14 -3.00
N PRO A 231 -12.85 7.29 -2.85
CA PRO A 231 -12.31 8.43 -2.09
C PRO A 231 -11.90 8.12 -0.63
N ILE A 232 -12.62 7.21 0.02
CA ILE A 232 -12.26 6.73 1.36
C ILE A 232 -10.96 5.91 1.33
N GLN A 233 -10.73 5.12 0.27
CA GLN A 233 -9.48 4.40 0.06
C GLN A 233 -8.34 5.40 -0.17
N GLU A 234 -8.54 6.45 -0.96
CA GLU A 234 -7.55 7.52 -1.15
C GLU A 234 -7.17 8.17 0.19
N SER A 235 -8.18 8.53 0.99
CA SER A 235 -7.99 9.10 2.33
C SER A 235 -7.20 8.16 3.24
N ARG A 236 -7.51 6.85 3.19
CA ARG A 236 -6.79 5.82 3.95
C ARG A 236 -5.32 5.77 3.52
N PHE A 237 -5.02 5.76 2.22
CA PHE A 237 -3.65 5.81 1.73
C PHE A 237 -2.91 7.07 2.18
N TYR A 238 -3.56 8.23 2.10
CA TYR A 238 -2.99 9.51 2.55
C TYR A 238 -2.54 9.47 4.01
N PHE A 239 -3.41 9.01 4.94
CA PHE A 239 -3.05 8.94 6.36
C PHE A 239 -1.98 7.90 6.68
N HIS A 240 -1.87 6.84 5.87
CA HIS A 240 -0.87 5.80 6.07
C HIS A 240 0.49 6.12 5.44
N PHE A 241 0.53 6.91 4.37
CA PHE A 241 1.76 7.30 3.70
C PHE A 241 1.69 8.75 3.17
N PRO A 242 1.71 9.74 4.07
CA PRO A 242 1.58 11.15 3.68
C PRO A 242 2.83 11.68 2.96
N SER A 243 3.99 11.04 3.15
CA SER A 243 5.24 11.44 2.48
C SER A 243 5.16 11.36 0.94
N GLN A 244 4.21 10.62 0.37
CA GLN A 244 4.01 10.54 -1.08
C GLN A 244 3.67 11.90 -1.73
N ASP A 245 3.14 12.85 -0.95
CA ASP A 245 2.74 14.17 -1.46
C ASP A 245 3.86 15.22 -1.32
N LEU A 246 4.95 14.89 -0.64
CA LEU A 246 6.08 15.79 -0.39
C LEU A 246 7.00 15.91 -1.61
N PHE A 247 6.43 16.22 -2.76
CA PHE A 247 7.15 16.49 -4.00
C PHE A 247 6.99 17.93 -4.46
N MET A 248 8.06 18.45 -5.03
CA MET A 248 8.09 19.69 -5.80
C MET A 248 8.51 19.34 -7.23
N HIS A 249 7.73 19.82 -8.19
CA HIS A 249 7.97 19.61 -9.62
C HIS A 249 8.33 20.94 -10.27
N ILE A 250 9.36 20.93 -11.11
CA ILE A 250 9.77 22.05 -11.94
C ILE A 250 9.62 21.63 -13.39
N ASP A 251 8.69 22.28 -14.09
CA ASP A 251 8.52 22.14 -15.53
C ASP A 251 9.43 23.16 -16.24
N VAL A 252 10.46 22.63 -16.90
CA VAL A 252 11.44 23.39 -17.67
C VAL A 252 10.99 23.42 -19.13
N PRO A 253 10.92 24.61 -19.77
CA PRO A 253 10.52 24.72 -21.16
C PRO A 253 11.55 24.04 -22.09
N GLU A 254 11.12 23.74 -23.32
CA GLU A 254 12.01 23.20 -24.36
C GLU A 254 13.10 24.22 -24.69
N MET A 255 14.36 23.75 -24.74
CA MET A 255 15.53 24.62 -24.92
C MET A 255 16.57 23.94 -25.80
N SER A 256 17.11 24.69 -26.77
CA SER A 256 18.09 24.20 -27.76
C SER A 256 19.56 24.39 -27.34
N LYS A 257 19.82 24.68 -26.06
CA LYS A 257 21.18 24.98 -25.55
C LYS A 257 21.91 23.70 -25.11
N THR A 258 23.19 23.61 -25.45
CA THR A 258 24.09 22.64 -24.82
C THR A 258 24.44 23.07 -23.41
N TRP A 259 24.49 22.14 -22.47
CA TRP A 259 24.84 22.45 -21.08
C TRP A 259 25.71 21.37 -20.44
N LYS A 260 26.53 21.76 -19.47
CA LYS A 260 27.22 20.81 -18.57
C LYS A 260 26.68 20.90 -17.14
N GLN A 261 26.29 22.10 -16.72
CA GLN A 261 25.67 22.37 -15.44
C GLN A 261 24.47 23.31 -15.63
N PHE A 262 23.48 23.18 -14.76
CA PHE A 262 22.37 24.10 -14.69
C PHE A 262 21.99 24.38 -13.26
N THR A 263 21.42 25.56 -13.03
CA THR A 263 20.94 25.98 -11.71
C THR A 263 19.47 26.33 -11.83
N ILE A 264 18.65 25.68 -11.00
CA ILE A 264 17.26 26.05 -10.78
C ILE A 264 17.24 27.07 -9.66
N CYS A 265 16.64 28.22 -9.93
CA CYS A 265 16.51 29.33 -9.00
C CYS A 265 15.05 29.52 -8.65
N LEU A 266 14.75 29.51 -7.35
CA LEU A 266 13.42 29.84 -6.81
C LEU A 266 13.54 31.15 -6.05
N ASP A 267 12.80 32.17 -6.49
CA ASP A 267 12.70 33.43 -5.78
C ASP A 267 11.59 33.33 -4.73
N LEU A 268 12.00 33.47 -3.48
CA LEU A 268 11.18 33.29 -2.29
C LEU A 268 10.81 34.63 -1.69
N SER A 269 9.65 34.68 -1.04
CA SER A 269 9.21 35.87 -0.30
C SER A 269 10.09 36.18 0.92
N GLU A 270 10.01 37.41 1.42
CA GLU A 270 10.66 37.86 2.67
C GLU A 270 10.21 37.09 3.92
N HIS A 271 9.07 36.39 3.85
CA HIS A 271 8.51 35.59 4.94
C HIS A 271 9.13 34.19 5.06
N TRP A 272 10.12 33.86 4.22
CA TRP A 272 10.84 32.58 4.34
C TRP A 272 11.47 32.44 5.75
N PRO A 273 11.35 31.28 6.41
CA PRO A 273 11.84 31.12 7.78
C PRO A 273 13.37 31.25 7.86
N ALA A 274 13.85 32.26 8.59
CA ALA A 274 15.29 32.51 8.76
C ALA A 274 16.04 31.37 9.47
N LYS A 275 15.35 30.57 10.28
CA LYS A 275 15.93 29.40 10.98
C LYS A 275 16.09 28.18 10.08
N LEU A 276 15.46 28.18 8.90
CA LEU A 276 15.49 27.01 8.02
C LEU A 276 16.79 27.00 7.22
N VAL A 277 17.68 26.08 7.61
CA VAL A 277 18.97 25.91 6.95
C VAL A 277 18.79 25.03 5.72
N VAL A 278 18.95 25.64 4.54
CA VAL A 278 18.92 24.91 3.28
C VAL A 278 20.24 24.17 3.08
N ASN A 279 20.15 22.85 2.88
CA ASN A 279 21.25 22.02 2.41
C ASN A 279 20.81 21.24 1.15
N LYS A 280 21.76 20.53 0.52
CA LYS A 280 21.48 19.79 -0.70
C LYS A 280 20.57 18.57 -0.47
N ASP A 281 20.71 17.91 0.68
CA ASP A 281 20.07 16.64 0.98
C ASP A 281 18.54 16.79 1.16
N ILE A 282 18.06 18.02 1.37
CA ILE A 282 16.63 18.38 1.37
C ILE A 282 15.94 18.00 0.05
N PHE A 283 16.63 18.16 -1.07
CA PHE A 283 16.06 17.97 -2.38
C PHE A 283 16.54 16.65 -2.94
N VAL A 284 15.67 15.64 -2.91
CA VAL A 284 16.00 14.27 -3.33
C VAL A 284 15.54 14.08 -4.77
N PRO A 285 16.42 14.19 -5.79
CA PRO A 285 16.05 13.92 -7.17
C PRO A 285 15.90 12.42 -7.42
N PHE A 286 15.18 12.06 -8.49
CA PHE A 286 15.01 10.67 -8.93
C PHE A 286 14.40 9.75 -7.87
N ALA A 287 13.56 10.34 -7.03
CA ALA A 287 12.75 9.64 -6.05
C ALA A 287 11.38 9.28 -6.63
N VAL A 288 10.84 8.13 -6.24
CA VAL A 288 9.49 7.67 -6.59
C VAL A 288 8.86 6.92 -5.43
N PRO A 289 7.57 7.09 -5.14
CA PRO A 289 6.86 6.24 -4.21
C PRO A 289 6.74 4.81 -4.74
N VAL A 290 6.97 3.84 -3.86
CA VAL A 290 6.89 2.40 -4.13
C VAL A 290 6.03 1.68 -3.10
N GLU A 291 5.39 0.60 -3.51
CA GLU A 291 4.58 -0.27 -2.65
C GLU A 291 4.97 -1.74 -2.80
N ASN A 292 4.88 -2.48 -1.70
CA ASN A 292 5.01 -3.94 -1.70
C ASN A 292 3.72 -4.57 -2.24
N LEU A 293 3.54 -4.58 -3.55
CA LEU A 293 2.35 -5.11 -4.18
C LEU A 293 2.73 -5.81 -5.49
N LYS A 294 2.29 -7.06 -5.65
CA LYS A 294 2.45 -7.86 -6.88
C LYS A 294 1.08 -8.22 -7.43
N LYS A 295 0.84 -7.91 -8.70
CA LYS A 295 -0.37 -8.35 -9.41
C LYS A 295 -0.06 -9.68 -10.10
N ALA A 296 -0.73 -10.75 -9.69
CA ALA A 296 -0.51 -12.08 -10.25
C ALA A 296 -1.75 -12.97 -10.06
N ALA A 297 -1.91 -13.96 -10.95
CA ALA A 297 -2.91 -15.01 -10.77
C ALA A 297 -2.53 -15.94 -9.60
N ALA A 298 -3.54 -16.43 -8.90
CA ALA A 298 -3.41 -17.51 -7.93
C ALA A 298 -3.09 -18.84 -8.61
N GLU A 299 -2.69 -19.84 -7.81
CA GLU A 299 -2.65 -21.24 -8.23
C GLU A 299 -4.05 -21.64 -8.75
N PRO A 300 -4.17 -22.14 -10.01
CA PRO A 300 -5.47 -22.51 -10.56
C PRO A 300 -6.19 -23.54 -9.70
N ILE A 301 -7.49 -23.34 -9.50
CA ILE A 301 -8.30 -24.17 -8.62
C ILE A 301 -9.20 -25.05 -9.48
N LEU A 302 -9.01 -26.37 -9.42
CA LEU A 302 -9.97 -27.31 -9.98
C LEU A 302 -11.20 -27.37 -9.06
N TYR A 303 -12.37 -27.07 -9.60
CA TYR A 303 -13.62 -27.05 -8.87
C TYR A 303 -14.59 -28.10 -9.40
N ASP A 304 -14.95 -29.04 -8.54
CA ASP A 304 -15.78 -30.21 -8.82
C ASP A 304 -17.14 -30.18 -8.10
N GLY A 305 -17.51 -29.05 -7.48
CA GLY A 305 -18.75 -28.91 -6.72
C GLY A 305 -18.81 -29.68 -5.39
N THR A 306 -17.78 -30.44 -5.00
CA THR A 306 -17.81 -31.26 -3.77
C THR A 306 -17.48 -30.46 -2.51
N ARG A 307 -16.83 -29.31 -2.68
CA ARG A 307 -16.38 -28.42 -1.60
C ARG A 307 -16.87 -27.02 -1.83
N GLU A 308 -17.65 -26.50 -0.90
CA GLU A 308 -18.10 -25.11 -0.93
C GLU A 308 -16.93 -24.12 -0.80
N ARG A 309 -15.90 -24.49 -0.03
CA ARG A 309 -14.77 -23.62 0.32
C ARG A 309 -13.46 -24.07 -0.31
N LEU A 310 -12.87 -23.22 -1.13
CA LEU A 310 -11.61 -23.50 -1.82
C LEU A 310 -10.53 -22.52 -1.37
N PRO A 311 -9.39 -23.00 -0.86
CA PRO A 311 -8.30 -22.11 -0.44
C PRO A 311 -7.64 -21.43 -1.66
N ILE A 312 -7.21 -20.19 -1.48
CA ILE A 312 -6.49 -19.42 -2.51
C ILE A 312 -5.01 -19.39 -2.12
N TYR A 313 -4.13 -19.78 -3.05
CA TYR A 313 -2.68 -19.77 -2.86
C TYR A 313 -1.97 -19.01 -3.97
N HIS A 314 -0.86 -18.38 -3.63
CA HIS A 314 0.08 -17.89 -4.63
C HIS A 314 0.89 -19.07 -5.19
N PRO A 315 1.20 -19.12 -6.50
CA PRO A 315 1.97 -20.21 -7.10
C PRO A 315 3.37 -20.40 -6.46
N GLU A 316 4.05 -19.29 -6.13
CA GLU A 316 5.34 -19.31 -5.44
C GLU A 316 5.16 -19.41 -3.91
N LYS A 317 5.15 -20.64 -3.37
CA LYS A 317 4.88 -20.89 -1.93
C LYS A 317 6.00 -20.42 -1.00
N GLU A 318 7.25 -20.43 -1.46
CA GLU A 318 8.42 -20.03 -0.65
C GLU A 318 8.54 -18.50 -0.48
N ALA A 319 7.95 -17.73 -1.39
CA ALA A 319 8.03 -16.27 -1.40
C ALA A 319 7.12 -15.59 -0.35
N ARG A 320 6.35 -16.37 0.43
CA ARG A 320 5.49 -15.90 1.54
C ARG A 320 4.53 -14.77 1.14
N TYR A 321 3.93 -14.88 -0.04
CA TYR A 321 2.88 -13.97 -0.46
C TYR A 321 1.60 -14.21 0.35
N GLU A 322 0.96 -13.12 0.74
CA GLU A 322 -0.38 -13.09 1.33
C GLU A 322 -1.33 -12.34 0.40
N LEU A 323 -2.57 -12.82 0.32
CA LEU A 323 -3.60 -12.24 -0.52
C LEU A 323 -4.04 -10.89 0.07
N GLN A 324 -3.89 -9.82 -0.71
CA GLN A 324 -4.35 -8.49 -0.32
C GLN A 324 -5.76 -8.22 -0.83
N GLU A 325 -5.99 -8.44 -2.12
CA GLU A 325 -7.29 -8.21 -2.75
C GLU A 325 -7.46 -9.09 -3.98
N ILE A 326 -8.69 -9.52 -4.26
CA ILE A 326 -9.05 -10.19 -5.51
C ILE A 326 -9.48 -9.13 -6.52
N VAL A 327 -8.84 -9.13 -7.69
CA VAL A 327 -9.12 -8.22 -8.80
C VAL A 327 -10.19 -8.81 -9.72
N GLY A 328 -10.16 -10.13 -9.94
CA GLY A 328 -11.12 -10.81 -10.80
C GLY A 328 -11.11 -12.32 -10.58
N VAL A 329 -12.25 -12.95 -10.86
CA VAL A 329 -12.40 -14.41 -10.81
C VAL A 329 -12.98 -14.87 -12.14
N TYR A 330 -12.37 -15.89 -12.71
CA TYR A 330 -12.69 -16.38 -14.03
C TYR A 330 -12.89 -17.89 -14.01
N LYS A 331 -13.92 -18.34 -14.70
CA LYS A 331 -14.14 -19.75 -15.05
C LYS A 331 -13.49 -20.03 -16.39
N VAL A 332 -12.66 -21.07 -16.43
CA VAL A 332 -12.05 -21.59 -17.65
C VAL A 332 -12.67 -22.96 -17.92
N ALA A 333 -13.41 -23.06 -19.02
CA ALA A 333 -14.06 -24.28 -19.51
C ALA A 333 -14.04 -24.26 -21.05
N ASP A 334 -13.73 -25.40 -21.66
CA ASP A 334 -13.71 -25.59 -23.13
C ASP A 334 -12.91 -24.53 -23.91
N GLY A 335 -11.79 -24.05 -23.33
CA GLY A 335 -10.96 -23.00 -23.93
C GLY A 335 -11.57 -21.60 -23.88
N SER A 336 -12.76 -21.44 -23.29
CA SER A 336 -13.40 -20.14 -23.03
C SER A 336 -13.09 -19.66 -21.60
N THR A 337 -12.89 -18.36 -21.44
CA THR A 337 -12.71 -17.72 -20.13
C THR A 337 -13.89 -16.79 -19.86
N THR A 338 -14.68 -17.09 -18.84
CA THR A 338 -15.87 -16.33 -18.46
C THR A 338 -15.68 -15.71 -17.10
N ALA A 339 -15.87 -14.39 -16.97
CA ALA A 339 -15.79 -13.71 -15.68
C ALA A 339 -16.96 -14.13 -14.77
N LEU A 340 -16.64 -14.55 -13.56
CA LEU A 340 -17.62 -14.76 -12.50
C LEU A 340 -17.90 -13.44 -11.81
N ARG A 341 -19.11 -13.28 -11.27
CA ARG A 341 -19.54 -12.05 -10.62
C ARG A 341 -19.52 -12.20 -9.10
N PRO A 342 -19.16 -11.15 -8.34
CA PRO A 342 -19.37 -11.16 -6.89
C PRO A 342 -20.82 -11.46 -6.54
N GLY A 343 -21.05 -12.24 -5.47
CA GLY A 343 -22.39 -12.61 -5.00
C GLY A 343 -23.32 -11.41 -4.73
N VAL A 344 -22.77 -10.25 -4.34
CA VAL A 344 -23.54 -9.00 -4.16
C VAL A 344 -24.13 -8.45 -5.45
N LEU A 345 -23.52 -8.73 -6.61
CA LEU A 345 -23.94 -8.18 -7.91
C LEU A 345 -24.83 -9.12 -8.69
N ALA A 346 -24.55 -10.42 -8.65
CA ALA A 346 -25.32 -11.44 -9.32
C ALA A 346 -25.58 -12.55 -8.30
N GLY A 347 -26.64 -12.41 -7.50
CA GLY A 347 -27.09 -13.54 -6.70
C GLY A 347 -27.41 -14.72 -7.60
N GLY A 348 -27.07 -15.94 -7.18
CA GLY A 348 -27.32 -17.16 -7.94
C GLY A 348 -26.10 -17.68 -8.71
N GLU A 349 -26.36 -18.50 -9.72
CA GLU A 349 -25.36 -19.29 -10.41
C GLU A 349 -24.28 -18.45 -11.11
N GLY A 350 -23.02 -18.91 -11.02
CA GLY A 350 -21.88 -18.21 -11.61
C GLY A 350 -21.39 -17.04 -10.77
N SER A 351 -21.70 -17.06 -9.47
CA SER A 351 -21.24 -16.06 -8.51
C SER A 351 -20.19 -16.59 -7.55
N TYR A 352 -19.43 -15.68 -6.94
CA TYR A 352 -18.43 -16.01 -5.94
C TYR A 352 -18.49 -15.09 -4.72
N GLU A 353 -18.09 -15.65 -3.57
CA GLU A 353 -17.81 -14.90 -2.36
C GLU A 353 -16.39 -15.17 -1.89
N VAL A 354 -15.78 -14.21 -1.21
CA VAL A 354 -14.42 -14.33 -0.68
C VAL A 354 -14.48 -14.36 0.83
N GLU A 355 -13.86 -15.38 1.42
CA GLU A 355 -13.71 -15.52 2.86
C GLU A 355 -12.27 -15.17 3.26
N TYR A 356 -12.11 -14.05 3.96
CA TYR A 356 -10.80 -13.62 4.47
C TYR A 356 -10.55 -14.21 5.87
N PRO A 357 -9.28 -14.46 6.25
CA PRO A 357 -8.89 -15.00 7.56
C PRO A 357 -9.50 -14.28 8.77
N GLN A 358 -9.54 -12.95 8.71
CA GLN A 358 -10.07 -12.09 9.78
C GLN A 358 -11.55 -12.37 10.07
N ALA A 359 -12.32 -12.77 9.05
CA ALA A 359 -13.72 -13.12 9.19
C ALA A 359 -13.91 -14.55 9.74
N SER A 360 -13.06 -15.51 9.35
CA SER A 360 -13.30 -16.94 9.59
C SER A 360 -12.50 -17.52 10.77
N GLY A 361 -11.49 -16.81 11.25
CA GLY A 361 -10.49 -17.32 12.19
C GLY A 361 -9.69 -18.51 11.64
N LYS A 362 -9.67 -18.70 10.32
CA LYS A 362 -8.85 -19.68 9.60
C LYS A 362 -7.61 -18.98 9.03
N LYS A 363 -6.53 -19.73 8.79
CA LYS A 363 -5.23 -19.15 8.37
C LYS A 363 -5.20 -18.62 6.94
N ASN A 364 -6.01 -19.17 6.03
CA ASN A 364 -5.92 -18.87 4.60
C ASN A 364 -7.22 -18.26 4.07
N HIS A 365 -7.06 -17.34 3.13
CA HIS A 365 -8.16 -16.84 2.30
C HIS A 365 -8.77 -17.98 1.50
N ALA A 366 -10.08 -17.92 1.30
CA ALA A 366 -10.79 -18.88 0.50
C ALA A 366 -11.82 -18.20 -0.39
N ILE A 367 -12.18 -18.88 -1.47
CA ILE A 367 -13.29 -18.52 -2.33
C ILE A 367 -14.41 -19.55 -2.13
N ASN A 368 -15.62 -19.05 -2.04
CA ASN A 368 -16.84 -19.85 -2.11
C ASN A 368 -17.48 -19.60 -3.47
N LEU A 369 -17.79 -20.67 -4.19
CA LEU A 369 -18.35 -20.58 -5.54
C LEU A 369 -19.78 -21.09 -5.52
N HIS A 370 -20.70 -20.30 -6.08
CA HIS A 370 -22.05 -20.76 -6.31
C HIS A 370 -22.19 -21.22 -7.77
N TYR A 371 -21.74 -22.45 -8.01
CA TYR A 371 -21.79 -23.09 -9.33
C TYR A 371 -22.07 -24.59 -9.17
N PRO A 372 -23.33 -24.99 -8.98
CA PRO A 372 -23.70 -26.39 -8.68
C PRO A 372 -23.48 -27.34 -9.87
N GLU A 373 -23.52 -26.83 -11.11
CA GLU A 373 -23.22 -27.60 -12.32
C GLU A 373 -21.82 -28.24 -12.31
N ALA A 374 -20.88 -27.68 -11.54
CA ALA A 374 -19.53 -28.22 -11.39
C ALA A 374 -19.47 -29.67 -10.89
N PHE A 375 -20.55 -30.15 -10.25
CA PHE A 375 -20.66 -31.55 -9.82
C PHE A 375 -20.75 -32.52 -10.99
N ALA A 376 -21.38 -32.10 -12.10
CA ALA A 376 -21.48 -32.89 -13.32
C ALA A 376 -20.30 -32.62 -14.27
N ASP A 377 -19.88 -31.36 -14.38
CA ASP A 377 -18.80 -30.93 -15.26
C ASP A 377 -17.79 -30.04 -14.51
N PRO A 378 -16.71 -30.62 -13.96
CA PRO A 378 -15.71 -29.88 -13.20
C PRO A 378 -15.02 -28.79 -14.03
N VAL A 379 -14.81 -27.62 -13.43
CA VAL A 379 -14.24 -26.44 -14.12
C VAL A 379 -12.97 -25.95 -13.44
N THR A 380 -12.13 -25.26 -14.21
CA THR A 380 -10.94 -24.59 -13.64
C THR A 380 -11.28 -23.14 -13.31
N ILE A 381 -10.89 -22.72 -12.12
CA ILE A 381 -11.12 -21.36 -11.63
C ILE A 381 -9.76 -20.66 -11.52
N VAL A 382 -9.68 -19.50 -12.15
CA VAL A 382 -8.52 -18.61 -12.13
C VAL A 382 -8.89 -17.37 -11.34
N VAL A 383 -8.06 -17.01 -10.37
CA VAL A 383 -8.24 -15.84 -9.50
C VAL A 383 -7.10 -14.88 -9.77
N ASP A 384 -7.41 -13.72 -10.35
CA ASP A 384 -6.47 -12.60 -10.45
C ASP A 384 -6.48 -11.81 -9.15
N ALA A 385 -5.30 -11.57 -8.60
CA ALA A 385 -5.17 -11.00 -7.28
C ALA A 385 -3.97 -10.06 -7.14
N ASN A 386 -4.09 -9.19 -6.15
CA ASN A 386 -3.00 -8.41 -5.60
C ASN A 386 -2.44 -9.14 -4.37
N TRP A 387 -1.13 -9.23 -4.32
CA TRP A 387 -0.38 -9.97 -3.30
C TRP A 387 0.62 -9.07 -2.59
N ILE A 388 0.78 -9.28 -1.29
CA ILE A 388 1.73 -8.56 -0.43
C ILE A 388 2.66 -9.56 0.27
N GLN A 389 3.76 -9.08 0.85
CA GLN A 389 4.75 -9.87 1.59
C GLN A 389 4.96 -9.27 2.98
N PRO A 390 3.97 -9.35 3.89
CA PRO A 390 3.99 -8.63 5.17
C PRO A 390 5.14 -9.07 6.08
N ALA A 391 5.60 -10.33 5.97
CA ALA A 391 6.77 -10.82 6.70
C ALA A 391 8.07 -10.07 6.39
N PHE A 392 8.14 -9.36 5.26
CA PHE A 392 9.28 -8.50 4.94
C PHE A 392 9.21 -7.16 5.70
N SER A 393 8.01 -6.65 5.98
CA SER A 393 7.80 -5.39 6.70
C SER A 393 8.45 -5.39 8.08
N ASP A 394 8.43 -6.52 8.78
CA ASP A 394 9.09 -6.71 10.09
C ASP A 394 10.63 -6.53 10.04
N ARG A 395 11.20 -6.49 8.83
CA ARG A 395 12.64 -6.50 8.57
C ARG A 395 13.14 -5.21 7.91
N LEU A 396 12.25 -4.22 7.70
CA LEU A 396 12.57 -2.94 7.05
C LEU A 396 13.54 -2.05 7.85
N ASN A 397 13.71 -2.29 9.16
CA ASN A 397 14.66 -1.55 10.01
C ASN A 397 16.14 -1.89 9.75
N ARG A 398 16.44 -2.70 8.73
CA ARG A 398 17.80 -3.14 8.40
C ARG A 398 18.32 -2.43 7.16
N ARG A 399 19.60 -2.62 6.87
CA ARG A 399 20.17 -2.16 5.61
C ARG A 399 19.55 -2.94 4.45
N ILE A 400 18.92 -2.23 3.52
CA ILE A 400 18.28 -2.78 2.34
C ILE A 400 19.15 -2.49 1.12
N THR A 401 19.23 -3.45 0.21
CA THR A 401 19.78 -3.26 -1.13
C THR A 401 18.67 -3.44 -2.15
N THR A 402 18.68 -2.63 -3.20
CA THR A 402 17.62 -2.59 -4.20
C THR A 402 18.19 -2.90 -5.58
N LYS A 403 17.42 -3.64 -6.39
CA LYS A 403 17.71 -3.87 -7.81
C LYS A 403 16.40 -3.91 -8.58
N ALA A 404 16.36 -3.33 -9.77
CA ALA A 404 15.24 -3.52 -10.67
C ALA A 404 15.10 -5.02 -11.03
N TYR A 405 13.88 -5.54 -11.00
CA TYR A 405 13.60 -6.96 -11.20
C TYR A 405 13.63 -7.33 -12.70
N SER A 406 12.92 -6.54 -13.52
CA SER A 406 12.69 -6.83 -14.93
C SER A 406 13.50 -5.95 -15.90
N ARG A 407 14.11 -4.84 -15.41
CA ARG A 407 14.82 -3.86 -16.24
C ARG A 407 16.17 -3.50 -15.65
N HIS A 408 17.26 -4.07 -16.17
CA HIS A 408 18.60 -3.66 -15.77
C HIS A 408 19.05 -2.44 -16.58
N VAL A 409 19.30 -1.32 -15.90
CA VAL A 409 19.90 -0.13 -16.52
C VAL A 409 21.29 0.06 -15.92
N PRO A 410 22.37 -0.14 -16.71
CA PRO A 410 23.72 0.10 -16.23
C PRO A 410 23.87 1.58 -15.88
N GLY A 411 24.54 1.86 -14.77
CA GLY A 411 24.74 3.23 -14.32
C GLY A 411 23.81 3.70 -13.21
N ILE A 412 22.84 2.88 -12.75
CA ILE A 412 21.89 3.24 -11.69
C ILE A 412 22.04 2.27 -10.52
N LYS A 413 22.02 2.81 -9.31
CA LYS A 413 22.04 2.04 -8.06
C LYS A 413 20.81 2.32 -7.22
#